data_AF-A0A838NH68-F1
#
_entry.id   AF-A0A838NH68-F1
#
_cell.length_a   1.000
_cell.length_b   1.000
_cell.length_c   1.000
_cell.angle_alpha   90.00
_cell.angle_beta   90.00
_cell.angle_gamma   90.00
#
_symmetry.space_group_name_H-M   'P 1'
#
loop_
_entity.id
_entity.type
_entity.pdbx_description
1 polymer ?
#
loop_
_entity_poly.entity_id
_entity_poly.type
_entity_poly.pdbx_seq_one_letter_code
_entity_poly.pdbx_strand_id
1 'polypeptide(L)'
;MRASQPALLAAGRVIVEMRDAMVAEWANWLGDRITAAPTIPRRTVEREFRLLLDVVSEMVGPLRREVNTVWFRVCEHYGRVASARGLAAGEVVEELQFLRELLTRNLAPVLGAMRARQGMAIMLRLNRVVDKGIAVAVVGYTDALVATLFAQNGVPTSGAEYDRAEVERQLDVLEQELNSLIKQPQR
;
A
#
# COMPACT_ATOMS: atom_id res chain seq x y z
N MET A 1 -11.94 -21.00 -18.09
CA MET A 1 -11.82 -20.87 -16.63
C MET A 1 -10.40 -21.29 -16.22
N ARG A 2 -9.46 -20.35 -16.00
CA ARG A 2 -8.12 -20.73 -15.51
C ARG A 2 -8.23 -20.95 -14.01
N ALA A 3 -8.02 -22.18 -13.55
CA ALA A 3 -7.90 -22.49 -12.14
C ALA A 3 -6.86 -21.53 -11.53
N SER A 4 -7.31 -20.64 -10.66
CA SER A 4 -6.47 -19.86 -9.76
C SER A 4 -5.57 -20.86 -9.03
N GLN A 5 -4.28 -20.89 -9.37
CA GLN A 5 -3.37 -21.91 -8.84
C GLN A 5 -3.40 -21.89 -7.30
N PRO A 6 -3.54 -23.04 -6.62
CA PRO A 6 -3.60 -23.12 -5.15
C PRO A 6 -2.46 -22.37 -4.44
N ALA A 7 -1.29 -22.30 -5.07
CA ALA A 7 -0.12 -21.57 -4.57
C ALA A 7 -0.34 -20.05 -4.47
N LEU A 8 -1.07 -19.44 -5.40
CA LEU A 8 -1.39 -18.00 -5.36
C LEU A 8 -2.33 -17.67 -4.21
N LEU A 9 -3.34 -18.54 -3.99
CA LEU A 9 -4.27 -18.42 -2.88
C LEU A 9 -3.58 -18.67 -1.53
N ALA A 10 -2.60 -19.58 -1.49
CA ALA A 10 -1.79 -19.81 -0.30
C ALA A 10 -0.96 -18.56 0.06
N ALA A 11 -0.27 -17.95 -0.90
CA ALA A 11 0.50 -16.74 -0.67
C ALA A 11 -0.38 -15.56 -0.23
N GLY A 12 -1.53 -15.34 -0.88
CA GLY A 12 -2.50 -14.31 -0.47
C GLY A 12 -3.01 -14.51 0.96
N ARG A 13 -3.36 -15.75 1.34
CA ARG A 13 -3.81 -16.08 2.71
C ARG A 13 -2.75 -15.77 3.76
N VAL A 14 -1.48 -16.11 3.50
CA VAL A 14 -0.40 -15.85 4.45
C VAL A 14 -0.19 -14.35 4.66
N ILE A 15 -0.32 -13.54 3.60
CA ILE A 15 -0.26 -12.07 3.73
C ILE A 15 -1.39 -11.58 4.64
N VAL A 16 -2.62 -12.09 4.46
CA VAL A 16 -3.77 -11.73 5.31
C VAL A 16 -3.56 -12.19 6.76
N GLU A 17 -3.09 -13.41 6.98
CA GLU A 17 -2.83 -13.98 8.31
C GLU A 17 -1.74 -13.21 9.06
N MET A 18 -0.71 -12.74 8.34
CA MET A 18 0.43 -12.00 8.92
C MET A 18 0.27 -10.50 8.86
N ARG A 19 -0.85 -10.00 8.32
CA ARG A 19 -1.09 -8.59 8.07
C ARG A 19 -0.89 -7.73 9.30
N ASP A 20 -1.61 -8.05 10.39
CA ASP A 20 -1.58 -7.20 11.58
C ASP A 20 -0.21 -7.24 12.30
N ALA A 21 0.51 -8.36 12.20
CA ALA A 21 1.89 -8.46 12.67
C ALA A 21 2.84 -7.58 11.82
N MET A 22 2.72 -7.63 10.50
CA MET A 22 3.51 -6.78 9.59
C MET A 22 3.19 -5.29 9.76
N VAL A 23 1.92 -4.92 9.98
CA VAL A 23 1.53 -3.54 10.29
C VAL A 23 2.19 -3.07 11.57
N ALA A 24 2.19 -3.89 12.63
CA ALA A 24 2.85 -3.55 13.89
C ALA A 24 4.37 -3.42 13.72
N GLU A 25 5.01 -4.35 12.99
CA GLU A 25 6.46 -4.29 12.71
C GLU A 25 6.82 -3.04 11.90
N TRP A 26 6.05 -2.71 10.87
CA TRP A 26 6.23 -1.50 10.07
C TRP A 26 6.07 -0.23 10.90
N ALA A 27 5.00 -0.14 11.68
CA ALA A 27 4.74 1.02 12.51
C ALA A 27 5.78 1.19 13.64
N ASN A 28 6.36 0.09 14.13
CA ASN A 28 7.46 0.12 15.09
C ASN A 28 8.79 0.49 14.44
N TRP A 29 9.06 0.00 13.23
CA TRP A 29 10.26 0.37 12.46
C TRP A 29 10.31 1.87 12.16
N LEU A 30 9.16 2.50 11.88
CA LEU A 30 9.08 3.95 11.72
C LEU A 30 9.34 4.72 13.02
N GLY A 31 9.05 4.13 14.18
CA GLY A 31 9.23 4.80 15.47
C GLY A 31 8.56 6.18 15.49
N ASP A 32 9.33 7.21 15.88
CA ASP A 32 8.85 8.59 15.97
C ASP A 32 8.59 9.23 14.60
N ARG A 33 9.17 8.70 13.50
CA ARG A 33 8.91 9.21 12.13
C ARG A 33 7.46 9.02 11.71
N ILE A 34 6.74 8.07 12.31
CA ILE A 34 5.34 7.82 11.97
C ILE A 34 4.44 9.04 12.24
N THR A 35 4.85 9.90 13.17
CA THR A 35 4.16 11.15 13.55
C THR A 35 5.05 12.38 13.35
N ALA A 36 5.98 12.36 12.38
CA ALA A 36 6.88 13.48 12.10
C ALA A 36 6.11 14.81 11.87
N ALA A 37 4.89 14.73 11.33
CA ALA A 37 3.90 15.82 11.39
C ALA A 37 2.77 15.51 12.40
N PRO A 38 2.43 16.44 13.30
CA PRO A 38 1.41 16.24 14.34
C PRO A 38 -0.04 16.14 13.82
N THR A 39 -0.27 16.31 12.51
CA THR A 39 -1.60 16.38 11.90
C THR A 39 -2.21 15.01 11.59
N ILE A 40 -1.39 13.97 11.38
CA ILE A 40 -1.86 12.63 11.00
C ILE A 40 -1.59 11.63 12.13
N PRO A 41 -2.65 11.10 12.77
CA PRO A 41 -2.49 10.13 13.85
C PRO A 41 -1.85 8.82 13.38
N ARG A 42 -1.02 8.21 14.22
CA ARG A 42 -0.45 6.86 14.01
C ARG A 42 -1.49 5.83 13.55
N ARG A 43 -2.68 5.81 14.17
CA ARG A 43 -3.77 4.89 13.80
C ARG A 43 -4.21 5.02 12.34
N THR A 44 -4.11 6.21 11.76
CA THR A 44 -4.49 6.48 10.36
C THR A 44 -3.43 5.89 9.43
N VAL A 45 -2.15 6.08 9.77
CA VAL A 45 -1.03 5.48 9.03
C VAL A 45 -1.06 3.94 9.12
N GLU A 46 -1.38 3.38 10.29
CA GLU A 46 -1.56 1.93 10.44
C GLU A 46 -2.74 1.39 9.62
N ARG A 47 -3.81 2.19 9.42
CA ARG A 47 -4.88 1.85 8.47
C ARG A 47 -4.38 1.82 7.04
N GLU A 48 -3.55 2.77 6.63
CA GLU A 48 -2.91 2.77 5.30
C GLU A 48 -2.05 1.52 5.08
N PHE A 49 -1.22 1.14 6.06
CA PHE A 49 -0.41 -0.08 5.97
C PHE A 49 -1.27 -1.32 5.82
N ARG A 50 -2.37 -1.40 6.59
CA ARG A 50 -3.32 -2.51 6.50
C ARG A 50 -3.94 -2.59 5.12
N LEU A 51 -4.40 -1.46 4.58
CA LEU A 51 -4.99 -1.37 3.25
C LEU A 51 -3.99 -1.74 2.15
N LEU A 52 -2.74 -1.27 2.23
CA LEU A 52 -1.68 -1.68 1.30
C LEU A 52 -1.49 -3.20 1.30
N LEU A 53 -1.42 -3.83 2.48
CA LEU A 53 -1.27 -5.28 2.61
C LEU A 53 -2.50 -6.05 2.11
N ASP A 54 -3.71 -5.58 2.41
CA ASP A 54 -4.97 -6.17 1.92
C ASP A 54 -5.05 -6.11 0.39
N VAL A 55 -4.61 -5.01 -0.23
CA VAL A 55 -4.55 -4.92 -1.69
C VAL A 55 -3.46 -5.84 -2.25
N VAL A 56 -2.28 -5.88 -1.63
CA VAL A 56 -1.17 -6.74 -2.07
C VAL A 56 -1.55 -8.22 -2.03
N SER A 57 -2.29 -8.69 -1.01
CA SER A 57 -2.75 -10.07 -0.95
C SER A 57 -3.62 -10.45 -2.16
N GLU A 58 -4.49 -9.53 -2.60
CA GLU A 58 -5.33 -9.72 -3.78
C GLU A 58 -4.54 -9.62 -5.09
N MET A 59 -3.51 -8.77 -5.14
CA MET A 59 -2.62 -8.62 -6.32
C MET A 59 -1.79 -9.88 -6.62
N VAL A 60 -1.57 -10.75 -5.64
CA VAL A 60 -0.97 -12.09 -5.87
C VAL A 60 -2.00 -13.06 -6.44
N GLY A 61 -3.27 -12.89 -6.07
CA GLY A 61 -4.41 -13.76 -6.36
C GLY A 61 -4.96 -13.68 -7.80
N PRO A 62 -6.14 -14.28 -8.00
CA PRO A 62 -6.82 -14.27 -9.30
C PRO A 62 -7.41 -12.91 -9.67
N LEU A 63 -7.83 -12.11 -8.67
CA LEU A 63 -8.44 -10.77 -8.84
C LEU A 63 -7.45 -9.65 -9.16
N ARG A 64 -6.18 -9.99 -9.43
CA ARG A 64 -5.12 -9.01 -9.63
C ARG A 64 -5.37 -8.02 -10.77
N ARG A 65 -6.25 -8.32 -11.73
CA ARG A 65 -6.52 -7.41 -12.87
C ARG A 65 -7.50 -6.35 -12.45
N GLU A 66 -8.52 -6.76 -11.73
CA GLU A 66 -9.60 -5.97 -11.17
C GLU A 66 -9.06 -5.05 -10.07
N VAL A 67 -8.19 -5.59 -9.21
CA VAL A 67 -7.60 -4.86 -8.07
C VAL A 67 -6.45 -3.94 -8.47
N ASN A 68 -5.88 -4.08 -9.68
CA ASN A 68 -4.73 -3.29 -10.11
C ASN A 68 -5.00 -1.76 -10.09
N THR A 69 -6.23 -1.34 -10.38
CA THR A 69 -6.61 0.08 -10.31
C THR A 69 -6.64 0.57 -8.86
N VAL A 70 -7.17 -0.23 -7.94
CA VAL A 70 -7.19 0.08 -6.50
C VAL A 70 -5.76 0.17 -5.96
N TRP A 71 -4.87 -0.75 -6.38
CA TRP A 71 -3.46 -0.70 -5.99
C TRP A 71 -2.80 0.63 -6.33
N PHE A 72 -3.01 1.15 -7.54
CA PHE A 72 -2.45 2.44 -7.92
C PHE A 72 -3.01 3.59 -7.08
N ARG A 73 -4.33 3.62 -6.86
CA ARG A 73 -4.96 4.68 -6.05
C ARG A 73 -4.50 4.66 -4.59
N VAL A 74 -4.35 3.48 -4.00
CA VAL A 74 -3.85 3.33 -2.63
C VAL A 74 -2.39 3.78 -2.54
N CYS A 75 -1.54 3.41 -3.50
CA CYS A 75 -0.14 3.86 -3.52
C CYS A 75 -0.03 5.38 -3.71
N GLU A 76 -0.82 5.94 -4.63
CA GLU A 76 -0.86 7.38 -4.87
C GLU A 76 -1.33 8.13 -3.62
N HIS A 77 -2.41 7.65 -2.97
CA HIS A 77 -2.89 8.18 -1.71
C HIS A 77 -1.82 8.12 -0.62
N TYR A 78 -1.11 6.99 -0.48
CA TYR A 78 -0.02 6.84 0.46
C TYR A 78 1.08 7.88 0.24
N GLY A 79 1.47 8.11 -1.02
CA GLY A 79 2.44 9.14 -1.38
C GLY A 79 1.98 10.55 -1.02
N ARG A 80 0.71 10.86 -1.30
CA ARG A 80 0.07 12.12 -0.91
C ARG A 80 0.11 12.31 0.61
N VAL A 81 -0.32 11.32 1.38
CA VAL A 81 -0.29 11.35 2.85
C VAL A 81 1.15 11.42 3.37
N ALA A 82 2.11 10.77 2.73
CA ALA A 82 3.51 10.89 3.11
C ALA A 82 4.05 12.32 2.97
N SER A 83 3.66 13.03 1.91
CA SER A 83 3.96 14.47 1.75
C SER A 83 3.37 15.29 2.90
N ALA A 84 2.13 15.01 3.30
CA ALA A 84 1.48 15.65 4.45
C ALA A 84 2.15 15.35 5.80
N ARG A 85 2.73 14.14 5.94
CA ARG A 85 3.54 13.74 7.08
C ARG A 85 4.91 14.44 7.13
N GLY A 86 5.25 15.22 6.10
CA GLY A 86 6.51 15.95 6.01
C GLY A 86 7.71 15.07 5.61
N LEU A 87 7.45 13.87 5.08
CA LEU A 87 8.51 12.97 4.63
C LEU A 87 9.19 13.53 3.37
N ALA A 88 10.47 13.22 3.18
CA ALA A 88 11.13 13.38 1.90
C ALA A 88 10.71 12.26 0.93
N ALA A 89 10.80 12.51 -0.38
CA ALA A 89 10.51 11.50 -1.40
C ALA A 89 11.31 10.19 -1.22
N GLY A 90 12.58 10.32 -0.82
CA GLY A 90 13.44 9.17 -0.52
C GLY A 90 12.93 8.33 0.65
N GLU A 91 12.37 8.98 1.67
CA GLU A 91 11.78 8.27 2.81
C GLU A 91 10.53 7.49 2.38
N VAL A 92 9.68 8.04 1.50
CA VAL A 92 8.53 7.29 0.94
C VAL A 92 8.98 6.01 0.25
N VAL A 93 10.08 6.09 -0.51
CA VAL A 93 10.69 4.91 -1.15
C VAL A 93 11.17 3.93 -0.09
N GLU A 94 11.89 4.38 0.95
CA GLU A 94 12.36 3.52 2.05
C GLU A 94 11.21 2.80 2.76
N GLU A 95 10.10 3.49 3.07
CA GLU A 95 8.95 2.87 3.73
C GLU A 95 8.35 1.74 2.89
N LEU A 96 8.21 1.95 1.58
CA LEU A 96 7.70 0.91 0.67
C LEU A 96 8.72 -0.19 0.35
N GLN A 97 10.02 0.10 0.46
CA GLN A 97 11.05 -0.94 0.43
C GLN A 97 11.03 -1.78 1.70
N PHE A 98 10.71 -1.19 2.85
CA PHE A 98 10.50 -1.94 4.08
C PHE A 98 9.29 -2.89 3.96
N LEU A 99 8.20 -2.48 3.31
CA LEU A 99 7.11 -3.39 2.95
C LEU A 99 7.60 -4.60 2.13
N ARG A 100 8.51 -4.41 1.17
CA ARG A 100 9.11 -5.53 0.41
C ARG A 100 9.85 -6.48 1.33
N GLU A 101 10.63 -5.95 2.28
CA GLU A 101 11.36 -6.76 3.25
C GLU A 101 10.40 -7.59 4.11
N LEU A 102 9.35 -6.96 4.64
CA LEU A 102 8.31 -7.64 5.43
C LEU A 102 7.66 -8.77 4.64
N LEU A 103 7.23 -8.51 3.40
CA LEU A 103 6.64 -9.52 2.53
C LEU A 103 7.60 -10.66 2.25
N THR A 104 8.87 -10.35 1.96
CA THR A 104 9.90 -11.36 1.67
C THR A 104 10.15 -12.26 2.86
N ARG A 105 10.38 -11.67 4.04
CA ARG A 105 10.68 -12.41 5.27
C ARG A 105 9.52 -13.30 5.69
N ASN A 106 8.29 -12.77 5.69
CA ASN A 106 7.11 -13.50 6.13
C ASN A 106 6.67 -14.58 5.14
N LEU A 107 6.89 -14.39 3.84
CA LEU A 107 6.54 -15.40 2.82
C LEU A 107 7.64 -16.43 2.58
N ALA A 108 8.89 -16.15 2.94
CA ALA A 108 10.01 -17.06 2.67
C ALA A 108 9.78 -18.52 3.13
N PRO A 109 9.26 -18.80 4.35
CA PRO A 109 9.00 -20.18 4.78
C PRO A 109 7.99 -20.91 3.88
N VAL A 110 6.93 -20.20 3.49
CA VAL A 110 5.84 -20.75 2.68
C VAL A 110 6.30 -20.96 1.24
N LEU A 111 7.03 -20.00 0.67
CA LEU A 111 7.59 -20.12 -0.68
C LEU A 111 8.67 -21.20 -0.76
N GLY A 112 9.46 -21.38 0.30
CA GLY A 112 10.48 -22.41 0.42
C GLY A 112 9.90 -23.84 0.44
N ALA A 113 8.68 -24.00 0.95
CA ALA A 113 7.95 -25.28 0.94
C ALA A 113 7.31 -25.61 -0.42
N MET A 114 7.28 -24.67 -1.37
CA MET A 114 6.73 -24.87 -2.71
C MET A 114 7.78 -25.43 -3.67
N ARG A 115 7.32 -25.90 -4.85
CA ARG A 115 8.25 -26.15 -5.97
C ARG A 115 8.96 -24.84 -6.30
N ALA A 116 10.29 -24.87 -6.43
CA ALA A 116 11.13 -23.69 -6.68
C ALA A 116 10.58 -22.75 -7.77
N ARG A 117 10.08 -23.28 -8.90
CA ARG A 117 9.48 -22.49 -9.97
C ARG A 117 8.23 -21.71 -9.54
N GLN A 118 7.40 -22.29 -8.67
CA GLN A 118 6.17 -21.66 -8.16
C GLN A 118 6.51 -20.55 -7.15
N GLY A 119 7.38 -20.86 -6.18
CA GLY A 119 7.86 -19.88 -5.20
C GLY A 119 8.50 -18.67 -5.87
N MET A 120 9.40 -18.91 -6.84
CA MET A 120 10.04 -17.86 -7.63
C MET A 120 9.03 -17.03 -8.43
N ALA A 121 8.03 -17.65 -9.05
CA ALA A 121 7.02 -16.93 -9.82
C ALA A 121 6.15 -16.01 -8.95
N ILE A 122 5.86 -16.41 -7.71
CA ILE A 122 5.13 -15.57 -6.74
C ILE A 122 6.03 -14.40 -6.29
N MET A 123 7.28 -14.68 -5.94
CA MET A 123 8.22 -13.66 -5.49
C MET A 123 8.46 -12.58 -6.57
N LEU A 124 8.70 -12.99 -7.83
CA LEU A 124 8.85 -12.06 -8.94
C LEU A 124 7.59 -11.23 -9.21
N ARG A 125 6.40 -11.80 -8.96
CA ARG A 125 5.14 -11.06 -9.08
C ARG A 125 5.03 -10.01 -7.98
N LEU A 126 5.31 -10.37 -6.74
CA LEU A 126 5.30 -9.45 -5.61
C LEU A 126 6.28 -8.30 -5.80
N ASN A 127 7.52 -8.60 -6.22
CA ASN A 127 8.51 -7.56 -6.55
C ASN A 127 7.95 -6.56 -7.55
N ARG A 128 7.34 -7.04 -8.65
CA ARG A 128 6.72 -6.17 -9.65
C ARG A 128 5.54 -5.35 -9.12
N VAL A 129 4.74 -5.90 -8.21
CA VAL A 129 3.63 -5.16 -7.58
C VAL A 129 4.19 -4.02 -6.74
N VAL A 130 5.18 -4.31 -5.89
CA VAL A 130 5.82 -3.30 -5.02
C VAL A 130 6.58 -2.26 -5.84
N ASP A 131 7.36 -2.66 -6.86
CA ASP A 131 8.09 -1.73 -7.74
C ASP A 131 7.14 -0.71 -8.38
N LYS A 132 5.99 -1.17 -8.87
CA LYS A 132 4.96 -0.28 -9.42
C LYS A 132 4.32 0.61 -8.35
N GLY A 133 4.06 0.05 -7.17
CA GLY A 133 3.52 0.81 -6.04
C GLY A 133 4.44 1.95 -5.62
N ILE A 134 5.75 1.68 -5.53
CA ILE A 134 6.78 2.70 -5.26
C ILE A 134 6.72 3.81 -6.30
N ALA A 135 6.72 3.48 -7.59
CA ALA A 135 6.65 4.49 -8.65
C ALA A 135 5.39 5.37 -8.53
N VAL A 136 4.24 4.77 -8.27
CA VAL A 136 2.96 5.49 -8.15
C VAL A 136 2.89 6.33 -6.86
N ALA A 137 3.43 5.83 -5.75
CA ALA A 137 3.51 6.60 -4.51
C ALA A 137 4.43 7.82 -4.65
N VAL A 138 5.55 7.69 -5.35
CA VAL A 138 6.42 8.84 -5.66
C VAL A 138 5.69 9.88 -6.52
N VAL A 139 4.87 9.45 -7.48
CA VAL A 139 4.01 10.37 -8.25
C VAL A 139 3.02 11.09 -7.33
N GLY A 140 2.26 10.36 -6.51
CA GLY A 140 1.31 10.97 -5.57
C GLY A 140 1.96 11.93 -4.58
N TYR A 141 3.15 11.58 -4.07
CA TYR A 141 3.96 12.48 -3.24
C TYR A 141 4.32 13.77 -3.97
N THR A 142 4.80 13.65 -5.20
CA THR A 142 5.25 14.80 -6.02
C THR A 142 4.09 15.71 -6.39
N ASP A 143 2.94 15.14 -6.77
CA ASP A 143 1.73 15.90 -7.08
C ASP A 143 1.23 16.70 -5.87
N ALA A 144 1.24 16.10 -4.67
CA ALA A 144 0.89 16.80 -3.43
C ALA A 144 1.88 17.93 -3.10
N LEU A 145 3.18 17.71 -3.30
CA LEU A 145 4.21 18.72 -3.08
C LEU A 145 4.01 19.90 -4.05
N VAL A 146 3.80 19.63 -5.33
CA VAL A 146 3.56 20.65 -6.37
C VAL A 146 2.29 21.44 -6.06
N ALA A 147 1.20 20.78 -5.67
CA ALA A 147 -0.03 21.45 -5.26
C ALA A 147 0.20 22.40 -4.07
N THR A 148 0.97 21.97 -3.08
CA THR A 148 1.31 22.79 -1.90
C THR A 148 2.16 24.01 -2.30
N LEU A 149 3.12 23.84 -3.20
CA LEU A 149 3.93 24.96 -3.72
C LEU A 149 3.07 25.99 -4.46
N PHE A 150 2.08 25.56 -5.24
CA PHE A 150 1.15 26.49 -5.90
C PHE A 150 0.25 27.23 -4.89
N ALA A 151 -0.23 26.54 -3.85
CA ALA A 151 -1.02 27.13 -2.78
C ALA A 151 -0.27 28.25 -2.03
N GLN A 152 0.99 27.99 -1.69
CA GLN A 152 1.85 28.95 -0.99
C GLN A 152 2.17 30.20 -1.83
N ASN A 153 2.10 30.09 -3.16
CA ASN A 153 2.34 31.20 -4.10
C ASN A 153 1.06 31.99 -4.45
N GLY A 154 -0.02 31.85 -3.68
CA GLY A 154 -1.23 32.68 -3.83
C GLY A 154 -2.17 32.25 -4.97
N VAL A 155 -1.97 31.07 -5.55
CA VAL A 155 -2.96 30.47 -6.47
C VAL A 155 -4.05 29.81 -5.64
N PRO A 156 -5.33 30.22 -5.77
CA PRO A 156 -6.44 29.56 -5.08
C PRO A 156 -6.44 28.07 -5.42
N THR A 157 -6.04 27.25 -4.47
CA THR A 157 -6.05 25.80 -4.58
C THR A 157 -7.10 25.30 -3.59
N SER A 158 -8.13 24.67 -4.12
CA SER A 158 -9.14 23.97 -3.35
C SER A 158 -8.50 22.77 -2.66
N GLY A 159 -7.84 22.95 -1.49
CA GLY A 159 -7.32 21.82 -0.71
C GLY A 159 -5.98 22.01 0.02
N ALA A 160 -5.54 23.23 0.31
CA ALA A 160 -4.20 23.48 0.83
C ALA A 160 -3.97 23.10 2.32
N GLU A 161 -5.01 22.82 3.10
CA GLU A 161 -4.85 22.24 4.44
C GLU A 161 -5.18 20.75 4.42
N TYR A 162 -4.20 19.93 4.80
CA TYR A 162 -4.39 18.50 5.01
C TYR A 162 -5.34 18.28 6.20
N ASP A 163 -6.63 18.15 5.91
CA ASP A 163 -7.65 17.79 6.88
C ASP A 163 -7.59 16.29 7.16
N ARG A 164 -7.34 15.93 8.42
CA ARG A 164 -7.41 14.54 8.90
C ARG A 164 -8.72 13.87 8.49
N ALA A 165 -9.85 14.59 8.52
CA ALA A 165 -11.14 14.04 8.14
C ALA A 165 -11.22 13.72 6.64
N GLU A 166 -10.52 14.47 5.78
CA GLU A 166 -10.39 14.14 4.36
C GLU A 166 -9.56 12.86 4.17
N VAL A 167 -8.42 12.72 4.85
CA VAL A 167 -7.60 11.49 4.77
C VAL A 167 -8.39 10.28 5.25
N GLU A 168 -9.08 10.38 6.39
CA GLU A 168 -9.92 9.29 6.91
C GLU A 168 -11.06 8.95 5.92
N ARG A 169 -11.72 9.94 5.29
CA ARG A 169 -12.73 9.71 4.24
C ARG A 169 -12.16 9.05 2.99
N GLN A 170 -11.00 9.49 2.52
CA GLN A 170 -10.35 8.88 1.34
C GLN A 170 -10.00 7.42 1.61
N LEU A 171 -9.53 7.09 2.81
CA LEU A 171 -9.30 5.70 3.23
C LEU A 171 -10.59 4.89 3.24
N ASP A 172 -11.67 5.43 3.80
CA ASP A 172 -12.97 4.74 3.80
C ASP A 172 -13.43 4.41 2.38
N VAL A 173 -13.26 5.33 1.43
CA VAL A 173 -13.60 5.11 0.01
C VAL A 173 -12.75 4.01 -0.61
N LEU A 174 -11.43 4.01 -0.38
CA LEU A 174 -10.53 2.99 -0.93
C LEU A 174 -10.79 1.61 -0.32
N GLU A 175 -11.04 1.55 0.99
CA GLU A 175 -11.45 0.33 1.70
C GLU A 175 -12.78 -0.21 1.15
N GLN A 176 -13.76 0.66 0.88
CA GLN A 176 -15.04 0.27 0.28
C GLN A 176 -14.88 -0.21 -1.17
N GLU A 177 -14.03 0.44 -1.96
CA GLU A 177 -13.74 0.04 -3.33
C GLU A 177 -13.12 -1.37 -3.37
N LEU A 178 -12.10 -1.62 -2.54
CA LEU A 178 -11.49 -2.95 -2.41
C LEU A 178 -12.53 -4.01 -1.98
N ASN A 179 -13.30 -3.71 -0.93
CA ASN A 179 -14.32 -4.63 -0.43
C ASN A 179 -15.40 -4.95 -1.46
N SER A 180 -15.76 -3.99 -2.31
CA SER A 180 -16.74 -4.19 -3.37
C SER A 180 -16.22 -5.14 -4.45
N LEU A 181 -14.94 -5.05 -4.81
CA LEU A 181 -14.31 -5.98 -5.76
C LEU A 181 -14.20 -7.40 -5.19
N ILE A 182 -13.81 -7.54 -3.92
CA ILE A 182 -13.70 -8.85 -3.26
C ILE A 182 -15.08 -9.53 -3.17
N LYS A 183 -16.14 -8.76 -2.89
CA LYS A 183 -17.52 -9.28 -2.78
C LYS A 183 -18.19 -9.54 -4.13
N GLN A 184 -17.67 -9.02 -5.23
CA GLN A 184 -18.18 -9.25 -6.59
C GLN A 184 -17.24 -10.13 -7.44
N PRO A 185 -16.93 -11.38 -7.04
CA PRO A 185 -15.92 -12.19 -7.74
C PRO A 185 -16.38 -12.71 -9.12
N GLN A 186 -17.51 -12.24 -9.67
CA GLN A 186 -18.06 -12.67 -10.96
C GLN A 186 -18.73 -11.54 -11.74
N ARG A 187 -18.01 -10.97 -12.71
CA ARG A 187 -18.50 -10.67 -14.06
C ARG A 187 -17.42 -11.02 -15.07
#